data_AF-A0AAV6C8N6-F1
#
_entry.id   AF-A0AAV6C8N6-F1
#
_cell.length_a   1.000
_cell.length_b   1.000
_cell.length_c   1.000
_cell.angle_alpha   90.00
_cell.angle_beta   90.00
_cell.angle_gamma   90.00
#
_symmetry.space_group_name_H-M   'P 1'
#
loop_
_entity.id
_entity.type
_entity.pdbx_description
1 polymer ?
#
loop_
_entity_poly.entity_id
_entity_poly.type
_entity_poly.pdbx_seq_one_letter_code
_entity_poly.pdbx_strand_id
1 'polypeptide(L)'
;MSPLINSSMVTGTFDLPGYRIVRVCGIVRGIVVRSRSVLGNFAAGIQTIVGGNITIFSDLCEKTREEAYELMLQHAVEHGANAVVAMRYDATEIMQGVTEVLAYGTAVMVEKAS
;
A
#
# COMPACT_ATOMS: atom_id res chain seq x y z
N MET A 1 -6.53 17.15 7.95
CA MET A 1 -5.79 15.91 7.63
C MET A 1 -6.32 14.86 8.58
N SER A 2 -7.08 13.87 8.10
CA SER A 2 -7.58 12.80 8.96
C SER A 2 -6.38 12.04 9.55
N PRO A 3 -6.40 11.61 10.82
CA PRO A 3 -5.28 10.88 11.39
C PRO A 3 -5.08 9.58 10.58
N LEU A 4 -3.91 9.43 9.98
CA LEU A 4 -3.53 8.20 9.28
C LEU A 4 -3.43 7.07 10.30
N ILE A 5 -3.98 5.91 9.95
CA ILE A 5 -3.83 4.67 10.72
C ILE A 5 -2.33 4.38 10.87
N ASN A 6 -1.86 4.13 12.10
CA ASN A 6 -0.45 3.80 12.32
C ASN A 6 -0.11 2.45 11.67
N SER A 7 1.06 2.31 11.04
CA SER A 7 1.46 1.07 10.38
C SER A 7 1.47 -0.17 11.28
N SER A 8 1.67 -0.02 12.60
CA SER A 8 1.53 -1.11 13.58
C SER A 8 0.10 -1.66 13.72
N MET A 9 -0.90 -0.96 13.20
CA MET A 9 -2.31 -1.35 13.17
C MET A 9 -2.70 -2.02 11.85
N VAL A 10 -1.71 -2.40 11.04
CA VAL A 10 -1.91 -3.09 9.77
C VAL A 10 -1.16 -4.40 9.77
N THR A 11 -1.82 -5.47 9.35
CA THR A 11 -1.24 -6.82 9.39
C THR A 11 -1.65 -7.67 8.19
N GLY A 12 -0.77 -8.60 7.83
CA GLY A 12 -1.05 -9.66 6.87
C GLY A 12 -1.88 -10.82 7.44
N THR A 13 -2.05 -10.89 8.76
CA THR A 13 -2.89 -11.90 9.44
C THR A 13 -4.36 -11.49 9.45
N PHE A 14 -5.26 -12.39 9.88
CA PHE A 14 -6.70 -12.10 9.98
C PHE A 14 -7.10 -11.41 11.29
N ASP A 15 -6.18 -11.31 12.24
CA ASP A 15 -6.34 -10.74 13.57
C ASP A 15 -5.17 -9.80 13.92
N LEU A 16 -5.30 -9.02 14.99
CA LEU A 16 -4.26 -8.13 15.48
C LEU A 16 -3.96 -8.47 16.95
N PRO A 17 -2.87 -9.20 17.25
CA PRO A 17 -2.54 -9.61 18.62
C PRO A 17 -2.49 -8.44 19.61
N GLY A 18 -3.07 -8.62 20.79
CA GLY A 18 -3.25 -7.55 21.78
C GLY A 18 -4.46 -6.65 21.54
N TYR A 19 -5.23 -6.88 20.47
CA TYR A 19 -6.44 -6.16 20.15
C TYR A 19 -7.61 -7.11 19.85
N ARG A 20 -8.83 -6.61 20.03
CA ARG A 20 -10.08 -7.27 19.66
C ARG A 20 -10.80 -6.46 18.59
N ILE A 21 -11.19 -7.11 17.51
CA ILE A 21 -12.04 -6.51 16.47
C ILE A 21 -13.45 -6.32 17.05
N VAL A 22 -13.94 -5.08 17.03
CA VAL A 22 -15.29 -4.71 17.50
C VAL A 22 -16.24 -4.37 16.36
N ARG A 23 -15.71 -4.06 15.17
CA ARG A 23 -16.50 -3.80 13.96
C ARG A 23 -15.70 -4.09 12.71
N VAL A 24 -16.33 -4.70 11.71
CA VAL A 24 -15.78 -4.81 10.35
C VAL A 24 -16.32 -3.66 9.51
N CYS A 25 -15.43 -2.90 8.88
CA CYS A 25 -15.74 -1.71 8.08
C CYS A 25 -15.71 -1.97 6.56
N GLY A 26 -15.52 -3.23 6.16
CA GLY A 26 -15.53 -3.67 4.76
C GLY A 26 -14.15 -3.70 4.11
N ILE A 27 -14.14 -3.98 2.81
CA ILE A 27 -12.91 -4.08 2.01
C ILE A 27 -12.40 -2.69 1.64
N VAL A 28 -11.12 -2.47 1.85
CA VAL A 28 -10.41 -1.25 1.49
C VAL A 28 -9.30 -1.52 0.51
N ARG A 29 -9.00 -0.50 -0.30
CA ARG A 29 -8.03 -0.56 -1.40
C ARG A 29 -7.36 0.78 -1.64
N GLY A 30 -6.13 0.74 -2.16
CA GLY A 30 -5.44 1.86 -2.77
C GLY A 30 -4.78 1.39 -4.07
N ILE A 31 -4.92 2.17 -5.14
CA ILE A 31 -4.50 1.79 -6.49
C ILE A 31 -3.59 2.87 -7.03
N VAL A 32 -2.43 2.45 -7.54
CA VAL A 32 -1.49 3.33 -8.26
C VAL A 32 -1.14 2.68 -9.58
N VAL A 33 -1.13 3.47 -10.66
CA VAL A 33 -0.77 3.01 -12.00
C VAL A 33 0.49 3.74 -12.47
N ARG A 34 1.49 2.99 -12.93
CA ARG A 34 2.77 3.54 -13.41
C ARG A 34 3.08 3.04 -14.81
N SER A 35 3.64 3.91 -15.65
CA SER A 35 4.08 3.56 -17.01
C SER A 35 5.61 3.52 -17.13
N ARG A 36 6.11 2.68 -18.05
CA ARG A 36 7.54 2.57 -18.42
C ARG A 36 8.09 3.89 -18.98
N SER A 37 7.26 4.76 -19.53
CA SER A 37 7.66 6.08 -20.01
C SER A 37 7.94 7.07 -18.87
N VAL A 38 7.16 7.01 -17.77
CA VAL A 38 7.45 7.79 -16.55
C VAL A 38 8.71 7.27 -15.86
N LEU A 39 8.91 5.95 -15.88
CA LEU A 39 10.15 5.27 -15.45
C LEU A 39 11.38 5.72 -16.25
N GLY A 40 11.27 5.81 -17.57
CA GLY A 40 12.38 6.22 -18.45
C GLY A 40 12.85 7.65 -18.18
N ASN A 41 11.93 8.58 -17.93
CA ASN A 41 12.28 9.96 -17.58
C ASN A 41 12.97 10.08 -16.21
N PHE A 42 12.63 9.21 -15.25
CA PHE A 42 13.27 9.18 -13.93
C PHE A 42 14.65 8.51 -13.98
N ALA A 43 14.78 7.39 -14.71
CA ALA A 43 16.04 6.68 -14.93
C ALA A 43 17.07 7.49 -15.74
N ALA A 44 16.61 8.36 -16.65
CA ALA A 44 17.49 9.27 -17.39
C ALA A 44 18.16 10.35 -16.52
N GLY A 45 17.60 10.66 -15.34
CA GLY A 45 18.10 11.70 -14.44
C GLY A 45 19.17 11.23 -13.44
N ILE A 46 19.31 9.92 -13.20
CA ILE A 46 20.23 9.36 -12.19
C ILE A 46 21.25 8.48 -12.90
N GLN A 47 22.44 9.04 -13.14
CA GLN A 47 23.55 8.27 -13.71
C GLN A 47 23.97 7.10 -12.81
N THR A 48 24.19 6.00 -13.48
CA THR A 48 24.70 4.68 -13.07
C THR A 48 25.68 4.68 -11.90
N ILE A 49 25.22 4.22 -10.73
CA ILE A 49 26.08 3.61 -9.71
C ILE A 49 26.05 2.09 -9.94
N VAL A 50 27.11 1.37 -9.60
CA VAL A 50 27.25 -0.09 -9.82
C VAL A 50 26.00 -0.84 -9.32
N GLY A 51 25.22 -1.47 -10.22
CA GLY A 51 23.89 -2.06 -9.95
C GLY A 51 22.68 -1.18 -10.32
N GLY A 52 22.92 0.02 -10.86
CA GLY A 52 22.01 1.16 -10.90
C GLY A 52 20.67 0.97 -11.59
N ASN A 53 20.58 0.15 -12.64
CA ASN A 53 19.27 -0.14 -13.25
C ASN A 53 18.35 -0.84 -12.25
N ILE A 54 18.84 -1.87 -11.55
CA ILE A 54 18.03 -2.67 -10.62
C ILE A 54 17.63 -1.84 -9.39
N THR A 55 18.55 -1.03 -8.84
CA THR A 55 18.25 -0.16 -7.70
C THR A 55 17.16 0.86 -8.03
N ILE A 56 17.23 1.53 -9.18
CA ILE A 56 16.21 2.51 -9.61
C ILE A 56 14.84 1.83 -9.78
N PHE A 57 14.79 0.62 -10.34
CA PHE A 57 13.54 -0.11 -10.47
C PHE A 57 12.98 -0.54 -9.11
N SER A 58 13.82 -0.97 -8.17
CA SER A 58 13.42 -1.28 -6.80
C SER A 58 12.86 -0.05 -6.08
N ASP A 59 13.55 1.08 -6.14
CA ASP A 59 13.13 2.34 -5.52
C ASP A 59 11.78 2.81 -6.06
N LEU A 60 11.55 2.68 -7.38
CA LEU A 60 10.25 2.99 -7.96
C LEU A 60 9.16 2.03 -7.44
N CYS A 61 9.47 0.74 -7.36
CA CYS A 61 8.51 -0.24 -6.84
C CYS A 61 8.14 0.06 -5.38
N GLU A 62 9.12 0.38 -4.54
CA GLU A 62 8.88 0.76 -3.14
C GLU A 62 8.01 2.01 -3.03
N LYS A 63 8.36 3.08 -3.76
CA LYS A 63 7.57 4.32 -3.75
C LYS A 63 6.15 4.11 -4.25
N THR A 64 5.97 3.27 -5.27
CA THR A 64 4.64 2.97 -5.82
C THR A 64 3.79 2.17 -4.82
N ARG A 65 4.40 1.23 -4.10
CA ARG A 65 3.72 0.47 -3.03
C ARG A 65 3.37 1.35 -1.84
N GLU A 66 4.28 2.22 -1.42
CA GLU A 66 4.05 3.19 -0.36
C GLU A 66 2.84 4.09 -0.68
N GLU A 67 2.77 4.63 -1.89
CA GLU A 67 1.63 5.45 -2.33
C GLU A 67 0.32 4.64 -2.36
N ALA A 68 0.34 3.41 -2.87
CA ALA A 68 -0.84 2.54 -2.86
C ALA A 68 -1.30 2.20 -1.43
N TYR A 69 -0.34 2.00 -0.51
CA TYR A 69 -0.61 1.75 0.89
C TYR A 69 -1.25 2.94 1.59
N GLU A 70 -0.71 4.15 1.39
CA GLU A 70 -1.27 5.37 1.96
C GLU A 70 -2.71 5.61 1.49
N LEU A 71 -2.99 5.39 0.20
CA LEU A 71 -4.35 5.45 -0.34
C LEU A 71 -5.28 4.42 0.31
N MET A 72 -4.80 3.19 0.55
CA MET A 72 -5.57 2.16 1.26
C MET A 72 -5.87 2.58 2.71
N LEU A 73 -4.91 3.19 3.41
CA LEU A 73 -5.11 3.69 4.77
C LEU A 73 -6.12 4.85 4.81
N GLN A 74 -5.99 5.80 3.90
CA GLN A 74 -6.90 6.93 3.77
C GLN A 74 -8.35 6.44 3.59
N HIS A 75 -8.53 5.47 2.70
CA HIS A 75 -9.82 4.86 2.43
C HIS A 75 -10.35 4.02 3.62
N ALA A 76 -9.47 3.39 4.41
CA ALA A 76 -9.84 2.78 5.68
C ALA A 76 -10.34 3.79 6.72
N VAL A 77 -9.70 4.96 6.81
CA VAL A 77 -10.15 6.06 7.66
C VAL A 77 -11.52 6.58 7.21
N GLU A 78 -11.74 6.70 5.90
CA GLU A 78 -13.05 7.09 5.32
C GLU A 78 -14.17 6.08 5.66
N HIS A 79 -13.81 4.79 5.78
CA HIS A 79 -14.70 3.73 6.26
C HIS A 79 -14.86 3.70 7.80
N GLY A 80 -14.21 4.63 8.51
CA GLY A 80 -14.25 4.74 9.97
C GLY A 80 -13.53 3.59 10.68
N ALA A 81 -12.50 3.02 10.08
CA ALA A 81 -11.62 2.02 10.71
C ALA A 81 -10.42 2.67 11.41
N ASN A 82 -9.83 1.94 12.35
CA ASN A 82 -8.56 2.29 12.99
C ASN A 82 -7.46 1.24 12.78
N ALA A 83 -7.74 0.18 12.02
CA ALA A 83 -6.83 -0.89 11.68
C ALA A 83 -7.22 -1.57 10.35
N VAL A 84 -6.27 -2.28 9.73
CA VAL A 84 -6.50 -3.11 8.53
C VAL A 84 -5.89 -4.49 8.74
N VAL A 85 -6.71 -5.53 8.58
CA VAL A 85 -6.26 -6.93 8.64
C VAL A 85 -6.27 -7.56 7.25
N ALA A 86 -5.60 -8.69 7.10
CA ALA A 86 -5.44 -9.43 5.86
C ALA A 86 -4.91 -8.55 4.70
N MET A 87 -4.00 -7.64 5.02
CA MET A 87 -3.41 -6.72 4.03
C MET A 87 -2.58 -7.49 3.01
N ARG A 88 -2.76 -7.21 1.73
CA ARG A 88 -2.02 -7.79 0.60
C ARG A 88 -1.67 -6.72 -0.43
N TYR A 89 -0.65 -7.01 -1.21
CA TYR A 89 -0.37 -6.33 -2.47
C TYR A 89 -0.70 -7.25 -3.64
N ASP A 90 -1.13 -6.65 -4.73
CA ASP A 90 -1.13 -7.23 -6.06
C ASP A 90 -0.49 -6.26 -7.06
N ALA A 91 0.02 -6.79 -8.16
CA ALA A 91 0.58 -5.99 -9.24
C ALA A 91 0.26 -6.63 -10.60
N THR A 92 -0.38 -5.86 -11.49
CA THR A 92 -0.86 -6.36 -12.79
C THR A 92 -0.39 -5.43 -13.92
N GLU A 93 0.20 -5.99 -14.98
CA GLU A 93 0.45 -5.24 -16.21
C GLU A 93 -0.87 -5.14 -17.00
N ILE A 94 -1.53 -3.97 -16.90
CA ILE A 94 -2.87 -3.74 -17.50
C ILE A 94 -2.80 -3.42 -19.00
N MET A 95 -1.64 -2.96 -19.48
CA MET A 95 -1.28 -2.83 -20.88
C MET A 95 0.24 -2.82 -21.01
N GLN A 96 0.77 -2.99 -22.21
CA GLN A 96 2.21 -3.05 -22.43
C GLN A 96 2.93 -1.84 -21.82
N GLY A 97 3.77 -2.11 -20.83
CA GLY A 97 4.54 -1.09 -20.13
C GLY A 97 3.74 -0.21 -19.17
N VAL A 98 2.56 -0.64 -18.73
CA VAL A 98 1.78 0.03 -17.68
C VAL A 98 1.37 -0.98 -16.63
N THR A 99 1.80 -0.75 -15.40
CA THR A 99 1.58 -1.63 -14.26
C THR A 99 0.72 -0.94 -13.22
N GLU A 100 -0.36 -1.61 -12.83
CA GLU A 100 -1.14 -1.31 -11.64
C GLU A 100 -0.46 -1.96 -10.43
N VAL A 101 -0.43 -1.23 -9.31
CA VAL A 101 -0.14 -1.75 -7.99
C VAL A 101 -1.35 -1.50 -7.11
N LEU A 102 -1.89 -2.58 -6.54
CA LEU A 102 -3.05 -2.59 -5.66
C LEU A 102 -2.61 -2.98 -4.25
N ALA A 103 -2.85 -2.11 -3.27
CA ALA A 103 -2.83 -2.47 -1.85
C ALA A 103 -4.28 -2.69 -1.39
N TYR A 104 -4.57 -3.80 -0.72
CA TYR A 104 -5.94 -4.08 -0.25
C TYR A 104 -5.97 -4.87 1.06
N GLY A 105 -7.10 -4.82 1.76
CA GLY A 105 -7.31 -5.55 3.00
C GLY A 105 -8.74 -5.37 3.54
N THR A 106 -8.97 -5.82 4.77
CA THR A 106 -10.23 -5.63 5.49
C THR A 106 -10.05 -4.55 6.56
N ALA A 107 -10.77 -3.45 6.42
CA ALA A 107 -10.78 -2.38 7.40
C ALA A 107 -11.61 -2.79 8.62
N VAL A 108 -11.08 -2.55 9.82
CA VAL A 108 -11.70 -2.93 11.09
C VAL A 108 -11.56 -1.83 12.13
N MET A 109 -12.51 -1.77 13.06
CA MET A 109 -12.35 -1.06 14.33
C MET A 109 -11.90 -2.07 15.37
N VAL A 110 -10.82 -1.75 16.08
CA VAL A 110 -10.27 -2.57 17.16
C VAL A 110 -10.12 -1.79 18.47
N GLU A 111 -10.16 -2.51 19.58
CA GLU A 111 -9.87 -2.02 20.93
C GLU A 111 -8.79 -2.89 21.56
N LYS A 112 -8.01 -2.38 22.53
CA LYS A 112 -7.04 -3.20 23.25
C LYS A 112 -7.76 -4.36 23.95
N ALA A 113 -7.24 -5.57 23.78
CA ALA A 113 -7.71 -6.73 24.52
C ALA A 113 -7.36 -6.55 26.01
N SER A 114 -8.36 -6.77 26.87
CA SER A 114 -8.26 -6.73 28.34
C SER A 114 -7.56 -7.96 28.89
#